data_AF-A0A0V0GZG1-F1
#
_entry.id   AF-A0A0V0GZG1-F1
#
_cell.length_a   1.000
_cell.length_b   1.000
_cell.length_c   1.000
_cell.angle_alpha   90.00
_cell.angle_beta   90.00
_cell.angle_gamma   90.00
#
_symmetry.space_group_name_H-M   'P 1'
#
loop_
_entity.id
_entity.type
_entity.pdbx_description
1 polymer ?
#
loop_
_entity_poly.entity_id
_entity_poly.type
_entity_poly.pdbx_seq_one_letter_code
_entity_poly.pdbx_strand_id
1 'polypeptide(L)'
;MCFSDVSKRSRIILTTRLNDVAEYVKCESDPHHLRLFRDDESWTLLQREVFQGESCPPKLKDVGFEISKSCRGLPLSVVLVAGVLKQKKKTLDSWKEVEQSLSSQRIGSLEESISIIGFSYKNLPHYLKPCFLYF
;
A
#
# COMPACT_ATOMS: atom_id res chain seq x y z
N MET A 1 29.51 -11.98 -7.19
CA MET A 1 29.45 -13.08 -8.18
C MET A 1 28.67 -12.58 -9.37
N CYS A 2 29.34 -12.34 -10.50
CA CYS A 2 28.66 -12.03 -11.76
C CYS A 2 28.83 -13.24 -12.68
N PHE A 3 27.72 -13.72 -13.24
CA PHE A 3 27.74 -14.83 -14.18
C PHE A 3 28.33 -14.34 -15.50
N SER A 4 29.64 -14.43 -15.63
CA SER A 4 30.36 -14.09 -16.85
C SER A 4 30.24 -15.24 -17.87
N ASP A 5 29.06 -15.36 -18.48
CA ASP A 5 28.92 -16.13 -19.71
C ASP A 5 28.05 -15.33 -20.69
N VAL A 6 28.74 -14.57 -21.55
CA VAL A 6 28.19 -13.66 -22.57
C VAL A 6 27.32 -14.42 -23.59
N SER A 7 27.33 -15.76 -23.57
CA SER A 7 26.56 -16.61 -24.47
C SER A 7 25.11 -16.92 -24.01
N LYS A 8 24.73 -16.60 -22.76
CA LYS A 8 23.36 -16.86 -22.24
C LYS A 8 22.76 -15.60 -21.60
N ARG A 9 21.74 -15.02 -22.24
CA ARG A 9 21.00 -13.80 -21.81
C ARG A 9 20.11 -13.98 -20.57
N SER A 10 20.52 -14.78 -19.59
CA SER A 10 19.80 -14.92 -18.33
C SER A 10 20.01 -13.68 -17.46
N ARG A 11 18.96 -13.21 -16.77
CA ARG A 11 19.01 -12.05 -15.87
C ARG A 11 18.56 -12.46 -14.48
N ILE A 12 19.24 -11.97 -13.44
CA ILE A 12 18.87 -12.15 -12.03
C ILE A 12 18.41 -10.80 -11.49
N ILE A 13 17.28 -10.80 -10.78
CA ILE A 13 16.77 -9.62 -10.06
C ILE A 13 16.83 -9.95 -8.57
N LEU A 14 17.57 -9.14 -7.82
CA LEU A 14 17.62 -9.23 -6.37
C LEU A 14 16.83 -8.07 -5.77
N THR A 15 15.93 -8.39 -4.84
CA THR A 15 15.19 -7.40 -4.05
C THR A 15 15.62 -7.48 -2.60
N THR A 16 16.00 -6.35 -2.00
CA THR A 16 16.39 -6.27 -0.59
C THR A 16 15.85 -4.99 0.04
N ARG A 17 15.64 -5.01 1.35
CA ARG A 17 15.32 -3.80 2.15
C ARG A 17 16.57 -3.09 2.68
N LEU A 18 17.73 -3.74 2.59
CA LEU A 18 18.99 -3.27 3.15
C LEU A 18 19.84 -2.67 2.05
N ASN A 19 20.13 -1.36 2.15
CA ASN A 19 20.92 -0.66 1.14
C ASN A 19 22.34 -1.24 1.03
N ASP A 20 22.96 -1.56 2.17
CA ASP A 20 24.31 -2.13 2.22
C ASP A 20 24.41 -3.45 1.44
N VAL A 21 23.34 -4.26 1.46
CA VAL A 21 23.28 -5.50 0.67
C VAL A 21 23.17 -5.18 -0.82
N ALA A 22 22.38 -4.18 -1.20
CA ALA A 22 22.22 -3.78 -2.60
C ALA A 22 23.53 -3.24 -3.19
N GLU A 23 24.25 -2.42 -2.43
CA GLU A 23 25.58 -1.93 -2.80
C GLU A 23 26.62 -3.05 -2.84
N TYR A 24 26.56 -4.01 -1.91
CA TYR A 24 27.48 -5.15 -1.90
C TYR A 24 27.31 -6.07 -3.12
N VAL A 25 26.08 -6.32 -3.57
CA VAL A 25 25.81 -7.19 -4.73
C VAL A 25 25.85 -6.46 -6.08
N LYS A 26 26.11 -5.15 -6.05
CA LYS A 26 26.20 -4.30 -7.24
C LYS A 26 27.22 -4.89 -8.22
N CYS A 27 26.80 -5.06 -9.47
CA CYS A 27 27.65 -5.57 -10.55
C CYS A 27 27.72 -4.55 -11.69
N GLU A 28 26.83 -4.65 -12.68
CA GLU A 28 26.83 -3.76 -13.86
C GLU A 28 25.84 -2.59 -13.77
N SER A 29 24.88 -2.63 -12.85
CA SER A 29 23.83 -1.62 -12.72
C SER A 29 23.75 -1.11 -11.29
N ASP A 30 23.43 0.18 -11.15
CA ASP A 30 23.15 0.77 -9.85
C ASP A 30 21.90 0.15 -9.21
N PRO A 31 21.85 0.03 -7.86
CA PRO A 31 20.64 -0.35 -7.16
C PRO A 31 19.44 0.50 -7.57
N HIS A 32 18.34 -0.15 -7.92
CA HIS A 32 17.09 0.55 -8.20
C HIS A 32 16.32 0.80 -6.91
N HIS A 33 16.32 2.05 -6.45
CA HIS A 33 15.53 2.47 -5.29
C HIS A 33 14.06 2.65 -5.67
N LEU A 34 13.20 1.78 -5.13
CA LEU A 34 11.76 1.94 -5.28
C LEU A 34 11.30 3.21 -4.57
N ARG A 35 10.63 4.10 -5.31
CA ARG A 35 9.99 5.28 -4.75
C ARG A 35 8.59 4.96 -4.23
N LEU A 36 8.09 5.84 -3.36
CA LEU A 36 6.68 5.87 -3.00
C LEU A 36 5.82 6.32 -4.18
N PHE A 37 4.54 5.94 -4.14
CA PHE A 37 3.54 6.44 -5.08
C PHE A 37 3.27 7.91 -4.86
N ARG A 38 2.98 8.62 -5.94
CA ARG A 38 2.38 9.95 -5.87
C ARG A 38 0.90 9.83 -5.47
N ASP A 39 0.31 10.94 -5.03
CA ASP A 39 -1.10 10.99 -4.63
C ASP A 39 -2.05 10.48 -5.72
N ASP A 40 -1.79 10.81 -7.00
CA ASP A 40 -2.58 10.33 -8.15
C ASP A 40 -2.46 8.82 -8.37
N GLU A 41 -1.27 8.25 -8.14
CA GLU A 41 -1.02 6.80 -8.27
C GLU A 41 -1.66 6.03 -7.11
N SER A 42 -1.58 6.56 -5.89
CA SER A 42 -2.27 6.02 -4.72
C SER A 42 -3.78 6.04 -4.90
N TRP A 43 -4.33 7.13 -5.44
CA TRP A 43 -5.75 7.22 -5.77
C TRP A 43 -6.15 6.23 -6.84
N THR A 44 -5.38 6.12 -7.93
CA THR A 44 -5.62 5.16 -9.01
C THR A 44 -5.64 3.72 -8.48
N LEU A 45 -4.69 3.37 -7.62
CA LEU A 45 -4.66 2.07 -6.96
C LEU A 45 -5.88 1.86 -6.08
N LEU A 46 -6.24 2.83 -5.24
CA LEU A 46 -7.42 2.74 -4.36
C LEU A 46 -8.70 2.50 -5.17
N GLN A 47 -8.89 3.25 -6.25
CA GLN A 47 -10.05 3.08 -7.13
C GLN A 47 -10.10 1.67 -7.73
N ARG A 48 -8.97 1.20 -8.26
CA ARG A 48 -8.88 -0.15 -8.85
C ARG A 48 -9.22 -1.21 -7.83
N GLU A 49 -8.68 -1.11 -6.62
CA GLU A 49 -8.92 -2.09 -5.58
C GLU A 49 -10.39 -2.06 -5.13
N VAL A 50 -10.96 -0.89 -4.81
CA VAL A 50 -12.32 -0.76 -4.25
C VAL A 50 -13.41 -1.07 -5.28
N PHE A 51 -13.26 -0.60 -6.51
CA PHE A 51 -14.32 -0.65 -7.54
C PHE A 51 -14.10 -1.74 -8.59
N GLN A 52 -12.96 -2.45 -8.59
CA GLN A 52 -12.70 -3.63 -9.44
C GLN A 52 -12.93 -3.38 -10.95
N GLY A 53 -12.63 -2.16 -11.42
CA GLY A 53 -12.83 -1.76 -12.82
C GLY A 53 -14.09 -0.91 -13.06
N GLU A 54 -14.99 -0.81 -12.09
CA GLU A 54 -16.10 0.15 -12.13
C GLU A 54 -15.62 1.58 -11.81
N SER A 55 -16.38 2.58 -12.26
CA SER A 55 -16.08 3.98 -11.96
C SER A 55 -16.48 4.34 -10.53
N CYS A 56 -15.61 5.10 -9.84
CA CYS A 56 -15.95 5.68 -8.54
C CYS A 56 -17.09 6.70 -8.70
N PRO A 57 -18.19 6.59 -7.93
CA PRO A 57 -19.26 7.58 -7.93
C PRO A 57 -18.72 8.99 -7.67
N PRO A 58 -19.16 10.04 -8.42
CA PRO A 58 -18.61 11.39 -8.28
C PRO A 58 -18.60 11.93 -6.84
N LYS A 59 -19.65 11.61 -6.07
CA LYS A 59 -19.80 12.03 -4.66
C LYS A 59 -18.75 11.45 -3.70
N LEU A 60 -18.03 10.41 -4.11
CA LEU A 60 -17.00 9.72 -3.31
C LEU A 60 -15.58 10.03 -3.78
N LYS A 61 -15.41 10.80 -4.87
CA LYS A 61 -14.08 11.07 -5.44
C LYS A 61 -13.21 11.86 -4.47
N ASP A 62 -13.72 12.95 -3.92
CA ASP A 62 -12.94 13.86 -3.08
C ASP A 62 -12.52 13.17 -1.77
N VAL A 63 -13.46 12.56 -1.05
CA VAL A 63 -13.17 11.80 0.18
C VAL A 63 -12.27 10.60 -0.09
N GLY A 64 -12.45 9.92 -1.22
CA GLY A 64 -11.59 8.81 -1.64
C GLY A 64 -10.15 9.25 -1.90
N PHE A 65 -9.99 10.41 -2.52
CA PHE A 65 -8.69 11.00 -2.79
C PHE A 65 -7.96 11.35 -1.48
N GLU A 66 -8.62 12.00 -0.52
CA GLU A 66 -8.02 12.32 0.79
C GLU A 66 -7.68 11.06 1.63
N ILE A 67 -8.52 10.03 1.56
CA ILE A 67 -8.21 8.72 2.15
C ILE A 67 -6.96 8.12 1.50
N SER A 68 -6.82 8.20 0.18
CA SER A 68 -5.65 7.67 -0.53
C SER A 68 -4.37 8.43 -0.14
N LYS A 69 -4.46 9.75 0.05
CA LYS A 69 -3.34 10.59 0.52
C LYS A 69 -2.90 10.25 1.94
N SER A 70 -3.84 9.85 2.78
CA SER A 70 -3.55 9.37 4.14
C SER A 70 -2.66 8.11 4.16
N CYS A 71 -2.55 7.41 3.02
CA CYS A 71 -1.65 6.25 2.86
C CYS A 71 -0.20 6.64 2.51
N ARG A 72 0.10 7.93 2.30
CA ARG A 72 1.45 8.49 2.06
C ARG A 72 2.27 7.76 0.99
N GLY A 73 1.60 7.34 -0.09
CA GLY A 73 2.28 6.71 -1.22
C GLY A 73 2.73 5.26 -1.00
N LEU A 74 2.44 4.63 0.14
CA LEU A 74 2.75 3.21 0.38
C LEU A 74 1.70 2.31 -0.29
N PRO A 75 2.07 1.48 -1.29
CA PRO A 75 1.09 0.65 -2.00
C PRO A 75 0.35 -0.33 -1.09
N LEU A 76 1.05 -0.93 -0.11
CA LEU A 76 0.46 -1.86 0.85
C LEU A 76 -0.62 -1.17 1.71
N SER A 77 -0.35 0.05 2.19
CA SER A 77 -1.30 0.84 2.96
C SER A 77 -2.58 1.14 2.17
N VAL A 78 -2.45 1.48 0.89
CA VAL A 78 -3.60 1.71 0.01
C VAL A 78 -4.46 0.45 -0.12
N VAL A 79 -3.85 -0.72 -0.32
CA VAL A 79 -4.58 -2.00 -0.46
C VAL A 79 -5.29 -2.37 0.84
N LEU A 80 -4.66 -2.15 1.99
CA LEU A 80 -5.24 -2.41 3.31
C LEU A 80 -6.48 -1.52 3.55
N VAL A 81 -6.36 -0.22 3.29
CA VAL A 81 -7.49 0.73 3.39
C VAL A 81 -8.59 0.39 2.38
N ALA A 82 -8.24 -0.02 1.16
CA ALA A 82 -9.22 -0.50 0.18
C ALA A 82 -10.01 -1.71 0.71
N GLY A 83 -9.35 -2.64 1.39
CA GLY A 83 -9.97 -3.77 2.06
C GLY A 83 -10.98 -3.37 3.14
N VAL A 84 -10.72 -2.29 3.88
CA VAL A 84 -11.67 -1.70 4.82
C VAL A 84 -12.85 -1.07 4.09
N LEU A 85 -12.60 -0.24 3.07
CA LEU A 85 -13.65 0.44 2.29
C LEU A 85 -14.60 -0.53 1.60
N LYS A 86 -14.11 -1.69 1.14
CA LYS A 86 -14.94 -2.77 0.55
C LYS A 86 -15.99 -3.30 1.53
N GLN A 87 -15.74 -3.23 2.82
CA GLN A 87 -16.67 -3.68 3.87
C GLN A 87 -17.64 -2.57 4.32
N LYS A 88 -17.42 -1.33 3.87
CA LYS A 88 -18.24 -0.17 4.22
C LYS A 88 -19.31 0.09 3.16
N LYS A 89 -20.38 0.79 3.55
CA LYS A 89 -21.37 1.27 2.58
C LYS A 89 -20.68 2.30 1.68
N LYS A 90 -20.98 2.29 0.38
CA LYS A 90 -20.48 3.27 -0.59
C LYS A 90 -21.26 4.60 -0.47
N THR A 91 -21.26 5.18 0.73
CA THR A 91 -21.90 6.45 1.05
C THR A 91 -20.87 7.44 1.58
N LEU A 92 -21.12 8.74 1.39
CA LEU A 92 -20.20 9.80 1.80
C LEU A 92 -19.90 9.73 3.29
N ASP A 93 -20.94 9.56 4.13
CA ASP A 93 -20.78 9.51 5.59
C ASP A 93 -19.90 8.36 6.03
N SER A 94 -20.11 7.16 5.46
CA SER A 94 -19.32 5.98 5.83
C SER A 94 -17.85 6.11 5.42
N TRP A 95 -17.56 6.82 4.33
CA TRP A 95 -16.17 7.09 3.91
C TRP A 95 -15.54 8.19 4.74
N LYS A 96 -16.28 9.24 5.13
CA LYS A 96 -15.80 10.27 6.05
C LYS A 96 -15.44 9.71 7.42
N GLU A 97 -16.17 8.71 7.91
CA GLU A 97 -15.80 8.01 9.15
C GLU A 97 -14.43 7.32 9.05
N VAL A 98 -14.13 6.71 7.89
CA VAL A 98 -12.83 6.08 7.62
C VAL A 98 -11.74 7.14 7.52
N GLU A 99 -11.98 8.23 6.78
CA GLU A 99 -11.07 9.37 6.68
C GLU A 99 -10.70 9.93 8.06
N GLN A 100 -11.69 10.21 8.92
CA GLN A 100 -11.48 10.70 10.28
C GLN A 100 -10.72 9.70 11.17
N SER A 101 -11.00 8.41 11.01
CA SER A 101 -10.31 7.35 11.73
C SER A 101 -8.83 7.26 11.35
N LEU A 102 -8.50 7.55 10.09
CA LEU A 102 -7.12 7.60 9.61
C LEU A 102 -6.41 8.89 10.08
N SER A 103 -7.09 10.04 10.05
CA SER A 103 -6.49 11.33 10.45
C SER A 103 -6.17 11.42 11.95
N SER A 104 -6.89 10.67 12.79
CA SER A 104 -6.67 10.64 14.25
C SER A 104 -5.40 9.88 14.68
N GLN A 105 -4.77 9.14 13.77
CA GLN A 105 -3.51 8.45 14.05
C GLN A 105 -2.36 9.44 13.83
N ARG A 106 -1.54 9.72 14.87
CA ARG A 106 -0.32 10.54 14.71
C ARG A 106 0.69 9.74 13.90
N ILE A 107 0.96 10.20 12.69
CA ILE A 107 1.62 9.43 11.62
C ILE A 107 2.98 10.11 11.32
N GLY A 108 4.11 9.48 11.72
CA GLY A 108 5.46 10.03 11.50
C GLY A 108 6.63 9.07 11.18
N SER A 109 6.50 7.73 11.21
CA SER A 109 7.56 6.77 10.81
C SER A 109 7.04 5.31 10.66
N LEU A 110 7.81 4.25 10.95
CA LEU A 110 7.37 2.84 10.99
C LEU A 110 6.01 2.64 11.71
N GLU A 111 5.73 3.50 12.69
CA GLU A 111 4.45 3.64 13.38
C GLU A 111 3.25 3.84 12.43
N GLU A 112 3.42 4.50 11.29
CA GLU A 112 2.40 4.73 10.25
C GLU A 112 1.96 3.42 9.57
N SER A 113 2.94 2.56 9.25
CA SER A 113 2.64 1.25 8.67
C SER A 113 1.91 0.40 9.70
N ILE A 114 2.37 0.41 10.95
CA ILE A 114 1.74 -0.32 12.05
C ILE A 114 0.33 0.21 12.35
N SER A 115 0.12 1.53 12.27
CA SER A 115 -1.17 2.14 12.57
C SER A 115 -2.22 1.79 11.51
N ILE A 116 -1.85 1.79 10.23
CA ILE A 116 -2.73 1.37 9.12
C ILE A 116 -3.00 -0.14 9.15
N ILE A 117 -1.99 -0.96 9.47
CA ILE A 117 -2.18 -2.40 9.70
C ILE A 117 -3.14 -2.63 10.86
N GLY A 118 -2.93 -1.93 12.00
CA GLY A 118 -3.80 -2.01 13.17
C GLY A 118 -5.22 -1.54 12.88
N PHE A 119 -5.39 -0.48 12.10
CA PHE A 119 -6.70 -0.02 11.63
C PHE A 119 -7.42 -1.07 10.79
N SER A 120 -6.70 -1.69 9.86
CA SER A 120 -7.24 -2.72 8.98
C SER A 120 -7.61 -3.98 9.77
N TYR A 121 -6.74 -4.37 10.71
CA TYR A 121 -7.01 -5.47 11.64
C TYR A 121 -8.25 -5.20 12.51
N LYS A 122 -8.43 -3.98 13.04
CA LYS A 122 -9.62 -3.61 13.82
C LYS A 122 -10.90 -3.77 13.02
N ASN A 123 -10.87 -3.42 11.73
CA ASN A 123 -11.99 -3.53 10.79
C ASN A 123 -12.13 -4.91 10.14
N LEU A 124 -11.25 -5.87 10.44
CA LEU A 124 -11.36 -7.23 9.93
C LEU A 124 -12.55 -7.95 10.61
N PRO A 125 -13.34 -8.77 9.89
CA PRO A 125 -14.37 -9.59 10.50
C PRO A 125 -13.83 -10.44 11.65
N HIS A 126 -14.59 -10.58 12.73
CA HIS A 126 -14.10 -11.19 13.99
C HIS A 126 -13.52 -12.60 13.78
N TYR A 127 -14.15 -13.41 12.93
CA TYR A 127 -13.70 -14.77 12.64
C TYR A 127 -12.38 -14.84 11.86
N LEU A 128 -11.96 -13.76 11.19
CA LEU A 128 -10.68 -13.69 10.44
C LEU A 128 -9.53 -13.13 11.27
N LYS A 129 -9.81 -12.48 12.42
CA LYS A 129 -8.76 -11.93 13.30
C LYS A 129 -7.78 -12.99 13.81
N PRO A 130 -8.20 -14.19 14.27
CA PRO A 130 -7.28 -15.24 14.63
C PRO A 130 -6.41 -15.72 13.45
N CYS A 131 -6.98 -15.80 12.24
CA CYS A 131 -6.24 -16.18 11.04
C CYS A 131 -5.12 -15.20 10.72
N PHE A 132 -5.35 -13.89 10.92
CA PHE A 132 -4.33 -12.87 10.70
C PHE A 132 -3.18 -12.97 11.71
N LEU A 133 -3.47 -13.27 12.99
CA LEU A 133 -2.47 -13.37 14.05
C LEU A 133 -1.68 -14.70 14.05
N TYR A 134 -2.13 -15.68 13.27
CA TYR A 134 -1.46 -16.98 13.17
C TYR A 134 -0.16 -16.90 12.34
N PHE A 135 -0.01 -15.88 11.50
CA PHE A 135 1.16 -15.63 10.64
C PHE A 135 1.99 -14.45 11.15
#